data_AF-A0A949I1Z3-F1
#
_entry.id   AF-A0A949I1Z3-F1
#
_cell.length_a   1.000
_cell.length_b   1.000
_cell.length_c   1.000
_cell.angle_alpha   90.00
_cell.angle_beta   90.00
_cell.angle_gamma   90.00
#
_symmetry.space_group_name_H-M   'P 1'
#
loop_
_entity.id
_entity.type
_entity.pdbx_description
1 polymer ?
#
loop_
_entity_poly.entity_id
_entity_poly.type
_entity_poly.pdbx_seq_one_letter_code
_entity_poly.pdbx_strand_id
1 'polypeptide(L)'
;MTGITVSDGLLIAATILGPVAAVQAQKWLERSQNRKERKRMLFQTLMATRAVRGGSNDHVQALNLIELLFDGTNRKDKEVRDAWANYLDFLNEKIPQSEGEARTHFEKGTGLLISLLKAMGKSLGYDFNDVSLKRGVYFPQGHVDESTDQLAIRQGLAKLMKGEKPLDIKVIGS
;
A
#
# COMPACT_ATOMS: atom_id res chain seq x y z
N MET A 1 -14.06 62.47 -29.62
CA MET A 1 -14.36 61.53 -28.52
C MET A 1 -14.18 60.13 -29.07
N THR A 2 -13.02 59.50 -28.86
CA THR A 2 -12.76 58.12 -29.29
C THR A 2 -13.51 57.20 -28.34
N GLY A 3 -14.73 56.83 -28.73
CA GLY A 3 -15.54 55.86 -27.99
C GLY A 3 -14.80 54.52 -27.98
N ILE A 4 -14.64 53.94 -26.80
CA ILE A 4 -14.12 52.57 -26.63
C ILE A 4 -14.91 51.67 -27.58
N THR A 5 -14.22 51.07 -28.55
CA THR A 5 -14.89 50.17 -29.47
C THR A 5 -15.15 48.84 -28.76
N VAL A 6 -16.22 48.14 -29.16
CA VAL A 6 -16.53 46.81 -28.63
C VAL A 6 -15.31 45.86 -28.76
N SER A 7 -14.52 46.05 -29.82
CA SER A 7 -13.26 45.36 -30.07
C SER A 7 -12.19 45.60 -29.00
N ASP A 8 -12.04 46.84 -28.51
CA ASP A 8 -11.07 47.18 -27.45
C ASP A 8 -11.46 46.52 -26.12
N GLY A 9 -12.76 46.50 -25.82
CA GLY A 9 -13.29 45.79 -24.65
C GLY A 9 -13.02 44.28 -24.71
N LEU A 10 -13.17 43.67 -25.89
CA LEU A 10 -12.86 42.26 -26.15
C LEU A 10 -11.35 41.95 -26.02
N LEU A 11 -10.48 42.83 -26.52
CA LEU A 11 -9.03 42.68 -26.40
C LEU A 11 -8.55 42.73 -24.94
N ILE A 12 -9.06 43.69 -24.17
CA ILE A 12 -8.75 43.82 -22.74
C ILE A 12 -9.27 42.58 -21.98
N ALA A 13 -10.50 42.15 -22.27
CA ALA A 13 -11.07 40.95 -21.67
C ALA A 13 -10.25 39.70 -21.99
N ALA A 14 -9.83 39.50 -23.24
CA ALA A 14 -9.02 38.35 -23.65
C ALA A 14 -7.64 38.34 -22.99
N THR A 15 -7.00 39.50 -22.84
CA THR A 15 -5.68 39.64 -22.22
C THR A 15 -5.70 39.27 -20.73
N ILE A 16 -6.82 39.51 -20.04
CA ILE A 16 -7.00 39.16 -18.63
C ILE A 16 -7.52 37.72 -18.47
N LEU A 17 -8.48 37.30 -19.29
CA LEU A 17 -9.12 35.99 -19.20
C LEU A 17 -8.21 34.85 -19.66
N GLY A 18 -7.33 35.09 -20.63
CA GLY A 18 -6.39 34.08 -21.15
C GLY A 18 -5.52 33.45 -20.04
N PRO A 19 -4.76 34.25 -19.27
CA PRO A 19 -3.96 33.75 -18.16
C PRO A 19 -4.78 33.04 -17.07
N VAL A 20 -5.95 33.59 -16.71
CA VAL A 20 -6.81 33.00 -15.69
C VAL A 20 -7.32 31.63 -16.13
N ALA A 21 -7.84 31.51 -17.35
CA ALA A 21 -8.32 30.25 -17.89
C ALA A 21 -7.20 29.20 -17.98
N ALA A 22 -5.99 29.62 -18.40
CA ALA A 22 -4.82 28.74 -18.47
C ALA A 22 -4.43 28.19 -17.08
N VAL A 23 -4.34 29.06 -16.05
CA VAL A 23 -4.01 28.64 -14.68
C VAL A 23 -5.09 27.73 -14.10
N GLN A 24 -6.37 27.97 -14.40
CA GLN A 24 -7.44 27.09 -13.90
C GLN A 24 -7.45 25.73 -14.59
N ALA A 25 -7.22 25.68 -15.90
CA ALA A 25 -7.04 24.44 -16.64
C ALA A 25 -5.84 23.64 -16.09
N GLN A 26 -4.73 24.32 -15.84
CA GLN A 26 -3.53 23.72 -15.26
C GLN A 26 -3.80 23.14 -13.87
N LYS A 27 -4.38 23.92 -12.95
CA LYS A 27 -4.72 23.45 -11.60
C LYS A 27 -5.69 22.27 -11.61
N TRP A 28 -6.63 22.24 -12.55
CA TRP A 28 -7.56 21.11 -12.68
C TRP A 28 -6.83 19.83 -13.11
N LEU A 29 -5.93 19.92 -14.09
CA LEU A 29 -5.10 18.79 -14.53
C LEU A 29 -4.19 18.28 -13.41
N GLU A 30 -3.52 19.19 -12.70
CA GLU A 30 -2.65 18.86 -11.56
C GLU A 30 -3.41 18.11 -10.46
N ARG A 31 -4.63 18.55 -10.10
CA ARG A 31 -5.46 17.85 -9.10
C ARG A 31 -5.79 16.42 -9.52
N SER A 32 -6.10 16.21 -10.81
CA SER A 32 -6.39 14.88 -11.35
C SER A 32 -5.15 13.97 -11.30
N GLN A 33 -4.00 14.51 -11.71
CA GLN A 33 -2.72 13.80 -11.68
C GLN A 33 -2.30 13.45 -10.24
N ASN A 34 -2.43 14.38 -9.30
CA ASN A 34 -2.10 14.17 -7.89
C ASN A 34 -2.91 13.04 -7.26
N ARG A 35 -4.20 12.91 -7.59
CA ARG A 35 -5.02 11.78 -7.11
C ARG A 35 -4.50 10.45 -7.65
N LYS A 36 -4.16 10.39 -8.95
CA LYS A 36 -3.62 9.18 -9.57
C LYS A 36 -2.25 8.81 -9.01
N GLU A 37 -1.42 9.81 -8.75
CA GLU A 37 -0.08 9.60 -8.17
C GLU A 37 -0.15 9.01 -6.77
N ARG A 38 -1.02 9.53 -5.89
CA ARG A 38 -1.18 8.98 -4.54
C ARG A 38 -1.60 7.51 -4.55
N LYS A 39 -2.55 7.15 -5.42
CA LYS A 39 -2.96 5.75 -5.60
C LYS A 39 -1.80 4.87 -6.10
N ARG A 40 -0.97 5.41 -7.01
CA ARG A 40 0.23 4.72 -7.54
C ARG A 40 1.28 4.51 -6.45
N MET A 41 1.57 5.53 -5.64
CA MET A 41 2.50 5.43 -4.52
C MET A 41 2.04 4.35 -3.53
N LEU A 42 0.76 4.37 -3.14
CA LEU A 42 0.20 3.34 -2.26
C LEU A 42 0.36 1.93 -2.87
N PHE A 43 0.02 1.76 -4.15
CA PHE A 43 0.22 0.50 -4.87
C PHE A 43 1.69 0.05 -4.88
N GLN A 44 2.62 0.96 -5.14
CA GLN A 44 4.06 0.67 -5.13
C GLN A 44 4.54 0.23 -3.75
N THR A 45 4.09 0.91 -2.68
CA THR A 45 4.42 0.53 -1.30
C THR A 45 3.96 -0.89 -0.99
N LEU A 46 2.69 -1.23 -1.31
CA LEU A 46 2.17 -2.58 -1.09
C LEU A 46 2.92 -3.62 -1.94
N MET A 47 3.25 -3.29 -3.20
CA MET A 47 4.04 -4.14 -4.07
C MET A 47 5.45 -4.38 -3.50
N ALA A 48 6.14 -3.35 -3.03
CA ALA A 48 7.50 -3.45 -2.49
C ALA A 48 7.54 -4.28 -1.19
N THR A 49 6.50 -4.16 -0.37
CA THR A 49 6.44 -4.78 0.96
C THR A 49 5.69 -6.11 1.00
N ARG A 50 5.19 -6.60 -0.15
CA ARG A 50 4.31 -7.79 -0.22
C ARG A 50 4.93 -9.08 0.34
N ALA A 51 6.26 -9.17 0.41
CA ALA A 51 6.99 -10.29 1.01
C ALA A 51 7.08 -10.21 2.55
N VAL A 52 7.10 -8.99 3.11
CA VAL A 52 7.35 -8.69 4.54
C VAL A 52 6.13 -8.10 5.24
N ARG A 53 4.94 -8.42 4.74
CA ARG A 53 3.67 -7.81 5.15
C ARG A 53 3.38 -7.83 6.66
N GLY A 54 3.90 -8.82 7.40
CA GLY A 54 3.70 -8.94 8.85
C GLY A 54 4.59 -8.05 9.72
N GLY A 55 5.66 -7.46 9.17
CA GLY A 55 6.65 -6.69 9.93
C GLY A 55 6.87 -5.25 9.43
N SER A 56 6.18 -4.84 8.36
CA SER A 56 6.39 -3.52 7.75
C SER A 56 5.29 -2.54 8.15
N ASN A 57 5.67 -1.48 8.86
CA ASN A 57 4.77 -0.37 9.19
C ASN A 57 4.24 0.31 7.92
N ASP A 58 5.08 0.46 6.90
CA ASP A 58 4.70 1.04 5.61
C ASP A 58 3.61 0.22 4.92
N HIS A 59 3.64 -1.12 5.05
CA HIS A 59 2.60 -1.99 4.53
C HIS A 59 1.25 -1.71 5.22
N VAL A 60 1.23 -1.70 6.55
CA VAL A 60 0.00 -1.45 7.34
C VAL A 60 -0.55 -0.05 7.07
N GLN A 61 0.32 0.96 7.03
CA GLN A 61 -0.08 2.34 6.71
C GLN A 61 -0.68 2.43 5.31
N ALA A 62 -0.07 1.78 4.32
CA ALA A 62 -0.59 1.75 2.95
C ALA A 62 -1.96 1.06 2.87
N LEU A 63 -2.17 -0.05 3.59
CA LEU A 63 -3.48 -0.71 3.66
C LEU A 63 -4.56 0.22 4.25
N ASN A 64 -4.25 0.92 5.34
CA ASN A 64 -5.19 1.82 6.00
C ASN A 64 -5.57 3.05 5.16
N LEU A 65 -4.77 3.39 4.14
CA LEU A 65 -5.05 4.50 3.22
C LEU A 65 -5.97 4.10 2.06
N ILE A 66 -6.29 2.81 1.88
CA ILE A 66 -7.04 2.32 0.72
C ILE A 66 -8.43 2.98 0.65
N GLU A 67 -9.19 2.98 1.75
CA GLU A 67 -10.53 3.58 1.81
C GLU A 67 -10.52 5.07 1.44
N LEU A 68 -9.50 5.80 1.88
CA LEU A 68 -9.35 7.23 1.60
C LEU A 68 -8.97 7.50 0.15
N LEU A 69 -8.00 6.76 -0.39
CA LEU A 69 -7.46 7.03 -1.72
C LEU A 69 -8.32 6.44 -2.84
N PHE A 70 -9.00 5.33 -2.59
CA PHE A 70 -9.95 4.71 -3.52
C PHE A 70 -11.38 5.05 -3.09
N ASP A 71 -11.70 6.32 -2.88
CA ASP A 71 -13.02 6.82 -2.46
C ASP A 71 -14.04 6.97 -3.61
N GLY A 72 -13.59 6.82 -4.86
CA GLY A 72 -14.41 7.08 -6.04
C GLY A 72 -15.62 6.14 -6.18
N THR A 73 -16.71 6.65 -6.75
CA THR A 73 -17.94 5.88 -7.07
C THR A 73 -17.81 5.02 -8.32
N ASN A 74 -16.69 5.11 -9.03
CA ASN A 74 -16.44 4.32 -10.23
C ASN A 74 -16.26 2.83 -9.89
N ARG A 75 -16.61 1.96 -10.85
CA ARG A 75 -16.53 0.50 -10.69
C ARG A 75 -15.13 0.02 -10.27
N LYS A 76 -14.06 0.65 -10.79
CA LYS A 76 -12.67 0.25 -10.53
C LYS A 76 -12.27 0.47 -9.07
N ASP A 77 -12.63 1.63 -8.51
CA ASP A 77 -12.37 1.94 -7.10
C ASP A 77 -13.22 1.08 -6.17
N LYS A 78 -14.47 0.78 -6.56
CA LYS A 78 -15.31 -0.18 -5.82
C LYS A 78 -14.69 -1.57 -5.79
N GLU A 79 -14.21 -2.09 -6.93
CA GLU A 79 -13.53 -3.39 -7.01
C GLU A 79 -12.31 -3.47 -6.07
N VAL A 80 -11.56 -2.37 -5.91
CA VAL A 80 -10.44 -2.29 -4.96
C VAL A 80 -10.93 -2.35 -3.52
N ARG A 81 -11.94 -1.55 -3.16
CA ARG A 81 -12.50 -1.56 -1.80
C ARG A 81 -13.12 -2.90 -1.43
N ASP A 82 -13.83 -3.55 -2.35
CA ASP A 82 -14.40 -4.88 -2.12
C ASP A 82 -13.30 -5.93 -1.87
N ALA A 83 -12.21 -5.89 -2.65
CA ALA A 83 -11.06 -6.79 -2.46
C ALA A 83 -10.32 -6.49 -1.14
N TRP A 84 -10.24 -5.22 -0.75
CA TRP A 84 -9.66 -4.81 0.53
C TRP A 84 -10.51 -5.31 1.70
N ALA A 85 -11.83 -5.12 1.68
CA ALA A 85 -12.73 -5.59 2.73
C ALA A 85 -12.55 -7.10 2.98
N ASN A 86 -12.55 -7.91 1.92
CA ASN A 86 -12.31 -9.35 2.03
C ASN A 86 -10.94 -9.70 2.63
N TYR A 87 -9.90 -8.92 2.30
CA TYR A 87 -8.58 -9.13 2.86
C TYR A 87 -8.49 -8.68 4.32
N LEU A 88 -9.11 -7.56 4.68
CA LEU A 88 -9.19 -7.05 6.04
C LEU A 88 -9.95 -8.01 6.96
N ASP A 89 -11.07 -8.56 6.49
CA ASP A 89 -11.82 -9.59 7.23
C ASP A 89 -10.92 -10.79 7.53
N PHE A 90 -10.16 -11.25 6.54
CA PHE A 90 -9.18 -12.31 6.72
C PHE A 90 -8.05 -11.93 7.70
N LEU A 91 -7.53 -10.71 7.64
CA LEU A 91 -6.48 -10.25 8.56
C LEU A 91 -6.95 -10.18 10.02
N ASN A 92 -8.26 -10.04 10.24
CA ASN A 92 -8.88 -10.07 11.56
C ASN A 92 -9.23 -11.51 12.02
N GLU A 93 -9.10 -12.52 11.16
CA GLU A 93 -9.26 -13.93 11.55
C GLU A 93 -8.16 -14.35 12.55
N LYS A 94 -8.50 -15.25 13.48
CA LYS A 94 -7.50 -15.83 14.40
C LYS A 94 -6.58 -16.77 13.64
N ILE A 95 -5.27 -16.59 13.82
CA ILE A 95 -4.27 -17.48 13.24
C ILE A 95 -4.39 -18.88 13.90
N PRO A 96 -4.57 -19.96 13.11
CA PRO A 96 -4.61 -21.33 13.64
C PRO A 96 -3.30 -21.70 14.35
N GLN A 97 -3.40 -22.52 15.41
CA GLN A 97 -2.22 -22.96 16.18
C GLN A 97 -1.56 -24.23 15.62
N SER A 98 -2.28 -25.00 14.79
CA SER A 98 -1.73 -26.18 14.10
C SER A 98 -0.86 -25.76 12.92
N GLU A 99 0.34 -26.33 12.78
CA GLU A 99 1.30 -25.95 11.71
C GLU A 99 0.73 -26.11 10.29
N GLY A 100 -0.01 -27.19 10.02
CA GLY A 100 -0.61 -27.44 8.70
C GLY A 100 -1.72 -26.44 8.34
N GLU A 101 -2.52 -26.06 9.35
CA GLU A 101 -3.58 -25.06 9.20
C GLU A 101 -3.01 -23.65 9.07
N ALA A 102 -1.93 -23.34 9.81
CA ALA A 102 -1.23 -22.07 9.74
C ALA A 102 -0.63 -21.82 8.33
N ARG A 103 -0.07 -22.86 7.70
CA ARG A 103 0.41 -22.76 6.31
C ARG A 103 -0.73 -22.45 5.33
N THR A 104 -1.84 -23.18 5.43
CA THR A 104 -3.02 -22.96 4.58
C THR A 104 -3.59 -21.55 4.77
N HIS A 105 -3.64 -21.09 6.01
CA HIS A 105 -4.04 -19.73 6.36
C HIS A 105 -3.11 -18.70 5.69
N PHE A 106 -1.79 -18.87 5.77
CA PHE A 106 -0.83 -17.98 5.14
C PHE A 106 -0.95 -17.95 3.60
N GLU A 107 -1.18 -19.10 2.97
CA GLU A 107 -1.41 -19.21 1.53
C GLU A 107 -2.72 -18.50 1.10
N LYS A 108 -3.81 -18.67 1.86
CA LYS A 108 -5.08 -17.94 1.68
C LYS A 108 -4.87 -16.43 1.75
N GLY A 109 -4.17 -15.95 2.79
CA GLY A 109 -3.84 -14.54 2.94
C GLY A 109 -3.01 -13.98 1.79
N THR A 110 -2.05 -14.76 1.28
CA THR A 110 -1.27 -14.39 0.10
C THR A 110 -2.16 -14.27 -1.13
N GLY A 111 -3.10 -15.20 -1.32
CA GLY A 111 -4.08 -15.15 -2.42
C GLY A 111 -4.95 -13.88 -2.37
N LEU A 112 -5.47 -13.53 -1.19
CA LEU A 112 -6.30 -12.33 -1.00
C LEU A 112 -5.52 -11.04 -1.26
N LEU A 113 -4.29 -10.94 -0.77
CA LEU A 113 -3.41 -9.80 -1.07
C LEU A 113 -3.15 -9.65 -2.58
N ILE A 114 -2.93 -10.76 -3.29
CA ILE A 114 -2.74 -10.73 -4.74
C ILE A 114 -4.00 -10.26 -5.46
N SER A 115 -5.18 -10.72 -5.03
CA SER A 115 -6.47 -10.25 -5.57
C SER A 115 -6.64 -8.73 -5.39
N LEU A 116 -6.29 -8.20 -4.20
CA LEU A 116 -6.27 -6.76 -3.94
C LEU A 116 -5.30 -6.03 -4.88
N LEU A 117 -4.04 -6.48 -4.97
CA LEU A 117 -3.03 -5.88 -5.83
C LEU A 117 -3.44 -5.90 -7.32
N LYS A 118 -4.11 -6.97 -7.77
CA LYS A 118 -4.64 -7.08 -9.13
C LYS A 118 -5.76 -6.07 -9.39
N ALA A 119 -6.71 -5.93 -8.46
CA ALA A 119 -7.78 -4.94 -8.55
C ALA A 119 -7.22 -3.52 -8.62
N MET A 120 -6.22 -3.22 -7.79
CA MET A 120 -5.53 -1.92 -7.79
C MET A 120 -4.78 -1.67 -9.11
N GLY A 121 -4.06 -2.67 -9.60
CA GLY A 121 -3.37 -2.61 -10.89
C GLY A 121 -4.32 -2.26 -12.03
N LYS A 122 -5.45 -2.96 -12.14
CA LYS A 122 -6.51 -2.69 -13.12
C LYS A 122 -7.14 -1.30 -12.97
N SER A 123 -7.30 -0.82 -11.72
CA SER A 123 -7.78 0.53 -11.46
C SER A 123 -6.81 1.59 -12.01
N LEU A 124 -5.51 1.38 -11.78
CA LEU A 124 -4.43 2.26 -12.23
C LEU A 124 -4.09 2.17 -13.73
N GLY A 125 -4.57 1.12 -14.40
CA GLY A 125 -4.35 0.87 -15.84
C GLY A 125 -3.15 -0.03 -16.14
N TYR A 126 -2.67 -0.78 -15.15
CA TYR A 126 -1.68 -1.83 -15.36
C TYR A 126 -2.36 -3.15 -15.73
N ASP A 127 -1.72 -3.92 -16.61
CA ASP A 127 -2.14 -5.27 -16.96
C ASP A 127 -1.10 -6.27 -16.41
N PHE A 128 -1.44 -6.91 -15.28
CA PHE A 128 -0.58 -7.90 -14.64
C PHE A 128 -1.23 -9.28 -14.72
N ASN A 129 -0.45 -10.29 -15.12
CA ASN A 129 -0.84 -11.69 -14.96
C ASN A 129 -0.54 -12.17 -13.52
N ASP A 130 -1.43 -12.95 -12.91
CA ASP A 130 -1.33 -13.47 -11.54
C ASP A 130 -0.02 -14.20 -11.28
N VAL A 131 0.53 -14.86 -12.29
CA VAL A 131 1.82 -15.54 -12.25
C VAL A 131 2.97 -14.56 -12.02
N SER A 132 2.92 -13.36 -12.64
CA SER A 132 3.96 -12.33 -12.50
C SER A 132 3.94 -11.69 -11.11
N LEU A 133 2.74 -11.49 -10.55
CA LEU A 133 2.56 -10.99 -9.18
C LEU A 133 3.06 -11.99 -8.12
N LYS A 134 2.80 -13.29 -8.34
CA LYS A 134 3.23 -14.39 -7.46
C LYS A 134 4.74 -14.68 -7.54
N ARG A 135 5.31 -14.77 -8.75
CA ARG A 135 6.70 -15.21 -8.96
C ARG A 135 7.72 -14.09 -8.96
N GLY A 136 7.32 -12.83 -9.19
CA GLY A 136 8.23 -11.68 -9.22
C GLY A 136 8.64 -11.14 -7.85
N VAL A 137 8.38 -11.87 -6.76
CA VAL A 137 8.70 -11.44 -5.38
C VAL A 137 10.13 -11.87 -5.09
N TYR A 138 11.07 -10.93 -5.03
CA TYR A 138 12.39 -11.18 -4.45
C TYR A 138 12.31 -10.98 -2.94
N PHE A 139 12.56 -12.04 -2.18
CA PHE A 139 12.72 -11.96 -0.74
C PHE A 139 14.00 -12.71 -0.36
N PRO A 140 15.10 -12.00 -0.06
CA PRO A 140 16.37 -12.64 0.23
C PRO A 140 16.29 -13.37 1.58
N GLN A 141 16.83 -14.59 1.62
CA GLN A 141 16.85 -15.45 2.81
C GLN A 141 17.45 -14.73 4.03
N GLY A 142 18.45 -13.88 3.85
CA GLY A 142 19.07 -13.12 4.96
C GLY A 142 18.08 -12.26 5.76
N HIS A 143 17.04 -11.67 5.14
CA HIS A 143 16.03 -10.90 5.88
C HIS A 143 15.04 -11.79 6.65
N VAL A 144 14.82 -13.03 6.20
CA VAL A 144 14.05 -14.05 6.95
C VAL A 144 14.82 -14.39 8.22
N ASP A 145 16.11 -14.66 8.07
CA ASP A 145 16.99 -15.10 9.16
C ASP A 145 17.14 -13.99 10.21
N GLU A 146 17.40 -12.74 9.78
CA GLU A 146 17.47 -11.57 10.68
C GLU A 146 16.16 -11.34 11.46
N SER A 147 15.01 -11.46 10.79
CA SER A 147 13.69 -11.25 11.43
C SER A 147 13.38 -12.36 12.44
N THR A 148 13.74 -13.59 12.10
CA THR A 148 13.56 -14.77 12.97
C THR A 148 14.45 -14.67 14.20
N ASP A 149 15.72 -14.29 14.02
CA ASP A 149 16.67 -14.12 15.11
C ASP A 149 16.27 -12.97 16.04
N GLN A 150 15.86 -11.82 15.51
CA GLN A 150 15.38 -10.70 16.32
C GLN A 150 14.13 -11.08 17.15
N LEU A 151 13.20 -11.83 16.55
CA LEU A 151 12.01 -12.30 17.26
C LEU A 151 12.38 -13.27 18.38
N ALA A 152 13.27 -14.24 18.10
CA ALA A 152 13.74 -15.21 19.07
C ALA A 152 14.46 -14.54 20.24
N ILE A 153 15.32 -13.56 19.97
CA ILE A 153 16.03 -12.77 20.99
C ILE A 153 15.03 -11.98 21.85
N ARG A 154 14.09 -11.25 21.23
CA ARG A 154 13.09 -10.45 21.97
C ARG A 154 12.20 -11.31 22.86
N GLN A 155 11.72 -12.45 22.35
CA GLN A 155 10.94 -13.40 23.13
C GLN A 155 11.76 -14.04 24.24
N GLY A 156 13.03 -14.39 23.96
CA GLY A 156 13.97 -14.92 24.95
C GLY A 156 14.22 -13.93 26.09
N LEU A 157 14.54 -12.67 25.77
CA LEU A 157 14.72 -11.60 26.76
C LEU A 157 13.44 -11.36 27.56
N ALA A 158 12.27 -11.32 26.91
CA ALA A 158 11.01 -11.11 27.61
C ALA A 158 10.73 -12.23 28.63
N LYS A 159 11.03 -13.49 28.29
CA LYS A 159 10.89 -14.63 29.21
C LYS A 159 11.91 -14.58 30.36
N LEU A 160 13.15 -14.17 30.07
CA LEU A 160 14.18 -13.95 31.08
C LEU A 160 13.75 -12.88 32.11
N MET A 161 13.29 -11.72 31.63
CA MET A 161 12.84 -10.61 32.48
C MET A 161 11.59 -10.94 33.29
N LYS A 162 10.71 -11.80 32.77
CA LYS A 162 9.53 -12.31 33.50
C LYS A 162 9.87 -13.44 34.47
N GLY A 163 11.11 -13.94 34.49
CA GLY A 163 11.51 -15.09 35.31
C GLY A 163 10.97 -16.44 34.81
N GLU A 164 10.41 -16.49 33.59
CA GLU A 164 9.83 -17.71 32.98
C GLU A 164 10.91 -18.64 32.43
N LYS A 165 12.12 -18.13 32.15
CA LYS A 165 13.26 -18.93 31.67
C LYS A 165 14.56 -18.40 32.29
N PRO A 166 15.38 -19.23 32.95
CA PRO A 166 16.68 -18.80 33.48
C PRO A 166 17.72 -18.66 32.36
N LEU A 167 18.73 -17.82 32.59
CA LEU A 167 19.89 -17.68 31.70
C LEU A 167 20.86 -18.81 31.98
N ASP A 168 21.11 -19.68 31.00
CA ASP A 168 22.08 -20.76 31.16
C ASP A 168 23.49 -20.24 30.85
N ILE A 169 24.35 -20.19 31.87
CA ILE A 169 25.72 -19.68 31.75
C ILE A 169 26.67 -20.84 32.00
N LYS A 170 27.40 -21.23 30.94
CA LYS A 170 28.47 -22.23 31.05
C LYS A 170 29.81 -21.53 31.28
N VAL A 171 30.32 -21.59 32.51
CA VAL A 171 31.68 -21.10 32.83
C VAL A 171 32.69 -22.13 32.34
N ILE A 172 33.56 -21.73 31.40
CA ILE A 172 34.68 -22.55 30.94
C ILE A 172 35.87 -22.22 31.83
N GLY A 173 36.16 -23.08 32.80
CA GLY A 173 37.31 -22.95 33.69
C GLY A 173 38.63 -23.25 32.96
N SER A 174 39.65 -22.46 33.30
CA SER A 174 41.04 -22.51 32.81
C SER A 174 41.79 -23.75 33.26
#